data_AF-A0A6A5QV25-F1
#
_entry.id   AF-A0A6A5QV25-F1
#
_cell.length_a   1.000
_cell.length_b   1.000
_cell.length_c   1.000
_cell.angle_alpha   90.00
_cell.angle_beta   90.00
_cell.angle_gamma   90.00
#
_symmetry.space_group_name_H-M   'P 1'
#
loop_
_entity.id
_entity.type
_entity.pdbx_description
1 polymer ?
#
loop_
_entity_poly.entity_id
_entity_poly.type
_entity_poly.pdbx_seq_one_letter_code
_entity_poly.pdbx_strand_id
1 'polypeptide(L)'
;MHSTMRSIVLSLVFLITGTTATVSLSSFTPRVDIQNNLQCRAAYNTTIKGCQASDFTAPNRCSQSCVLGLQEISDVVNRVCKNVDLGETSIIGVFQAGIGIGSL
;
A
#
# COMPACT_ATOMS: atom_id res chain seq x y z
N MET A 1 -17.34 -56.28 30.88
CA MET A 1 -16.20 -55.34 31.03
C MET A 1 -15.66 -55.10 29.63
N HIS A 2 -15.72 -53.89 29.08
CA HIS A 2 -14.83 -53.32 28.04
C HIS A 2 -15.36 -51.91 27.73
N SER A 3 -14.81 -50.92 28.44
CA SER A 3 -15.15 -49.51 28.25
C SER A 3 -14.14 -48.91 27.27
N THR A 4 -14.54 -48.63 26.04
CA THR A 4 -13.67 -47.95 25.05
C THR A 4 -13.85 -46.45 25.15
N MET A 5 -12.95 -45.81 25.87
CA MET A 5 -12.80 -44.36 26.00
C MET A 5 -12.31 -43.77 24.66
N ARG A 6 -13.20 -43.16 23.89
CA ARG A 6 -12.88 -42.42 22.66
C ARG A 6 -12.38 -41.02 23.03
N SER A 7 -11.07 -40.82 23.06
CA SER A 7 -10.46 -39.49 23.18
C SER A 7 -10.65 -38.72 21.86
N ILE A 8 -11.50 -37.69 21.88
CA ILE A 8 -11.62 -36.73 20.78
C ILE A 8 -10.47 -35.74 20.93
N VAL A 9 -9.47 -35.85 20.05
CA VAL A 9 -8.37 -34.88 19.97
C VAL A 9 -8.85 -33.72 19.12
N LEU A 10 -9.20 -32.59 19.74
CA LEU A 10 -9.47 -31.34 19.00
C LEU A 10 -8.13 -30.73 18.56
N SER A 11 -7.77 -30.91 17.30
CA SER A 11 -6.65 -30.19 16.68
C SER A 11 -7.05 -28.74 16.40
N LEU A 12 -6.52 -27.81 17.21
CA LEU A 12 -6.70 -26.38 17.03
C LEU A 12 -5.80 -25.90 15.88
N VAL A 13 -6.35 -25.79 14.66
CA VAL A 13 -5.65 -25.19 13.51
C VAL A 13 -5.67 -23.67 13.68
N PHE A 14 -4.53 -23.09 14.05
CA PHE A 14 -4.36 -21.65 14.12
C PHE A 14 -4.10 -21.11 12.71
N LEU A 15 -5.14 -20.61 12.04
CA LEU A 15 -5.03 -19.88 10.78
C LEU A 15 -4.29 -18.56 11.03
N ILE A 16 -3.01 -18.52 10.70
CA ILE A 16 -2.22 -17.29 10.69
C ILE A 16 -2.71 -16.46 9.50
N THR A 17 -3.72 -15.64 9.69
CA THR A 17 -4.10 -14.63 8.70
C THR A 17 -3.00 -13.56 8.70
N GLY A 18 -2.08 -13.65 7.73
CA GLY A 18 -1.09 -12.60 7.52
C GLY A 18 -1.81 -11.29 7.23
N THR A 19 -1.64 -10.29 8.10
CA THR A 19 -2.13 -8.93 7.83
C THR A 19 -1.33 -8.38 6.66
N THR A 20 -1.92 -8.36 5.46
CA THR A 20 -1.35 -7.63 4.33
C THR A 20 -1.32 -6.16 4.73
N ALA A 21 -0.15 -5.65 5.11
CA ALA A 21 0.01 -4.23 5.40
C ALA A 21 -0.37 -3.45 4.14
N THR A 22 -1.48 -2.73 4.21
CA THR A 22 -1.99 -1.92 3.11
C THR A 22 -1.04 -0.75 2.88
N VAL A 23 -0.55 -0.58 1.65
CA VAL A 23 0.37 0.50 1.30
C VAL A 23 -0.40 1.69 0.70
N SER A 24 -0.01 2.90 1.07
CA SER A 24 -0.49 4.18 0.53
C SER A 24 0.70 5.07 0.15
N LEU A 25 0.48 6.17 -0.57
CA LEU A 25 1.56 7.15 -0.79
C LEU A 25 2.07 7.76 0.52
N SER A 26 1.18 7.89 1.51
CA SER A 26 1.55 8.29 2.86
C SER A 26 2.38 7.25 3.61
N SER A 27 2.62 6.06 3.07
CA SER A 27 3.53 5.08 3.67
C SER A 27 5.00 5.40 3.46
N PHE A 28 5.33 6.23 2.47
CA PHE A 28 6.71 6.56 2.08
C PHE A 28 7.25 7.80 2.82
N THR A 29 8.58 7.85 2.93
CA THR A 29 9.31 8.97 3.53
C THR A 29 10.13 9.70 2.47
N PRO A 30 10.25 11.04 2.54
CA PRO A 30 9.67 11.92 3.56
C PRO A 30 8.15 12.08 3.41
N ARG A 31 7.46 12.19 4.56
CA ARG A 31 6.01 12.41 4.61
C ARG A 31 5.71 13.88 4.37
N VAL A 32 4.60 14.16 3.70
CA VAL A 32 4.10 15.52 3.47
C VAL A 32 2.79 15.75 4.20
N ASP A 33 2.56 17.00 4.59
CA ASP A 33 1.29 17.46 5.14
C ASP A 33 0.50 18.24 4.10
N ILE A 34 -0.70 17.76 3.79
CA ILE A 34 -1.57 18.31 2.72
C ILE A 34 -2.80 18.94 3.38
N GLN A 35 -2.67 20.19 3.83
CA GLN A 35 -3.75 20.87 4.55
C GLN A 35 -4.83 21.46 3.62
N ASN A 36 -4.40 22.05 2.50
CA ASN A 36 -5.24 22.94 1.69
C ASN A 36 -6.05 22.24 0.58
N ASN A 37 -5.89 20.93 0.39
CA ASN A 37 -6.61 20.17 -0.64
C ASN A 37 -7.07 18.80 -0.12
N LEU A 38 -8.37 18.71 0.19
CA LEU A 38 -8.99 17.50 0.73
C LEU A 38 -8.89 16.29 -0.22
N GLN A 39 -9.05 16.52 -1.52
CA GLN A 39 -9.04 15.44 -2.51
C GLN A 39 -7.62 14.87 -2.70
N CYS A 40 -6.62 15.75 -2.76
CA CYS A 40 -5.22 15.33 -2.82
C CYS A 40 -4.80 14.60 -1.54
N ARG A 41 -5.23 15.10 -0.36
CA ARG A 41 -5.00 14.40 0.92
C ARG A 41 -5.67 13.03 0.95
N ALA A 42 -6.87 12.89 0.39
CA ALA A 42 -7.55 11.60 0.29
C ALA A 42 -6.75 10.63 -0.60
N ALA A 43 -6.33 11.05 -1.79
CA ALA A 43 -5.50 10.24 -2.68
C ALA A 43 -4.18 9.81 -2.02
N TYR A 44 -3.49 10.74 -1.35
CA TYR A 44 -2.26 10.48 -0.60
C TYR A 44 -2.40 9.38 0.47
N ASN A 45 -3.57 9.29 1.11
CA ASN A 45 -3.86 8.29 2.13
C ASN A 45 -4.62 7.06 1.61
N THR A 46 -4.95 7.00 0.33
CA THR A 46 -5.70 5.89 -0.25
C THR A 46 -4.81 4.65 -0.33
N THR A 47 -5.35 3.50 0.06
CA THR A 47 -4.71 2.21 -0.14
C THR A 47 -4.53 1.93 -1.62
N ILE A 48 -3.29 1.64 -2.02
CA ILE A 48 -2.91 1.25 -3.36
C ILE A 48 -3.23 -0.24 -3.50
N LYS A 49 -4.25 -0.54 -4.31
CA LYS A 49 -4.69 -1.93 -4.54
C LYS A 49 -3.56 -2.75 -5.15
N GLY A 50 -3.40 -3.99 -4.69
CA GLY A 50 -2.40 -4.90 -5.23
C GLY A 50 -0.96 -4.65 -4.76
N CYS A 51 -0.72 -3.59 -3.97
CA CYS A 51 0.55 -3.37 -3.28
C CYS A 51 0.50 -3.90 -1.85
N GLN A 52 1.57 -4.59 -1.47
CA GLN A 52 1.88 -5.03 -0.11
C GLN A 52 3.27 -4.52 0.29
N ALA A 53 3.54 -4.42 1.59
CA ALA A 53 4.82 -3.88 2.08
C ALA A 53 6.06 -4.59 1.49
N SER A 54 5.97 -5.90 1.21
CA SER A 54 7.08 -6.65 0.63
C SER A 54 7.41 -6.28 -0.82
N ASP A 55 6.51 -5.61 -1.56
CA ASP A 55 6.80 -5.06 -2.90
C ASP A 55 7.87 -3.96 -2.86
N PHE A 56 8.10 -3.35 -1.70
CA PHE A 56 9.05 -2.27 -1.48
C PHE A 56 10.29 -2.74 -0.71
N THR A 57 10.51 -4.06 -0.66
CA THR A 57 11.69 -4.67 -0.04
C THR A 57 12.44 -5.51 -1.06
N ALA A 58 13.77 -5.55 -0.95
CA ALA A 58 14.57 -6.46 -1.77
C ALA A 58 14.31 -7.93 -1.36
N PRO A 59 14.40 -8.91 -2.29
CA PRO A 59 14.81 -8.79 -3.68
C PRO A 59 13.66 -8.55 -4.68
N ASN A 60 12.40 -8.79 -4.28
CA ASN A 60 11.25 -8.71 -5.17
C ASN A 60 10.65 -7.30 -5.15
N ARG A 61 11.20 -6.42 -5.97
CA ARG A 61 10.66 -5.06 -6.15
C ARG A 61 9.43 -5.10 -7.07
N CYS A 62 8.33 -4.54 -6.59
CA CYS A 62 7.07 -4.30 -7.30
C CYS A 62 6.51 -5.50 -8.07
N SER A 63 5.66 -6.30 -7.42
CA SER A 63 4.80 -7.26 -8.13
C SER A 63 3.98 -6.58 -9.23
N GLN A 64 3.59 -7.36 -10.24
CA GLN A 64 2.79 -6.86 -11.36
C GLN A 64 1.48 -6.20 -10.87
N SER A 65 0.85 -6.75 -9.83
CA SER A 65 -0.36 -6.16 -9.22
C SER A 65 -0.07 -4.79 -8.61
N CYS A 66 1.08 -4.64 -7.94
CA CYS A 66 1.45 -3.37 -7.35
C CYS A 66 1.76 -2.32 -8.43
N VAL A 67 2.44 -2.69 -9.53
CA VAL A 67 2.69 -1.76 -10.65
C VAL A 67 1.39 -1.21 -11.23
N LEU A 68 0.36 -2.06 -11.42
CA LEU A 68 -0.95 -1.62 -11.89
C LEU A 68 -1.63 -0.66 -10.89
N GLY A 69 -1.56 -0.97 -9.60
CA GLY A 69 -2.07 -0.07 -8.56
C GLY A 69 -1.34 1.26 -8.50
N LEU A 70 -0.02 1.24 -8.70
CA LEU A 70 0.82 2.44 -8.76
C LEU A 70 0.51 3.32 -9.99
N GLN A 71 0.15 2.71 -11.12
CA GLN A 71 -0.35 3.44 -12.29
C GLN A 71 -1.70 4.10 -12.00
N GLU A 72 -2.65 3.35 -11.41
CA GLU A 72 -3.97 3.89 -11.07
C GLU A 72 -3.87 5.07 -10.09
N ILE A 73 -3.07 4.95 -9.02
CA ILE A 73 -2.91 6.04 -8.06
C ILE A 73 -2.16 7.23 -8.67
N SER A 74 -1.26 7.00 -9.63
CA SER A 74 -0.59 8.08 -10.38
C SER A 74 -1.58 8.92 -11.16
N ASP A 75 -2.51 8.29 -11.88
CA ASP A 75 -3.56 8.99 -12.61
C ASP A 75 -4.48 9.80 -11.68
N VAL A 76 -4.80 9.23 -10.51
CA VAL A 76 -5.58 9.93 -9.48
C VAL A 76 -4.83 11.16 -8.98
N VAL A 77 -3.55 11.02 -8.57
CA VAL A 77 -2.72 12.12 -8.08
C VAL A 77 -2.60 13.22 -9.13
N ASN A 78 -2.28 12.88 -10.37
CA ASN A 78 -2.17 13.84 -11.46
C ASN A 78 -3.45 14.66 -11.67
N ARG A 79 -4.61 14.04 -11.45
CA ARG A 79 -5.91 14.71 -11.55
C ARG A 79 -6.23 15.58 -10.34
N VAL A 80 -6.13 15.04 -9.12
CA VAL A 80 -6.64 15.72 -7.91
C VAL A 80 -5.63 16.62 -7.21
N CYS A 81 -4.34 16.40 -7.45
CA CYS A 81 -3.24 17.18 -6.90
C CYS A 81 -2.67 18.21 -7.88
N LYS A 82 -3.24 18.42 -9.07
CA LYS A 82 -2.66 19.26 -10.14
C LYS A 82 -2.18 20.66 -9.70
N ASN A 83 -2.84 21.29 -8.73
CA ASN A 83 -2.50 22.63 -8.22
C ASN A 83 -1.91 22.59 -6.79
N VAL A 84 -1.45 21.42 -6.35
CA VAL A 84 -0.83 21.22 -5.04
C VAL A 84 0.68 21.14 -5.27
N ASP A 85 1.40 22.15 -4.79
CA ASP A 85 2.86 22.19 -4.79
C ASP A 85 3.39 21.80 -3.41
N LEU A 86 4.11 20.67 -3.36
CA LEU A 86 4.75 20.13 -2.16
C LEU A 86 6.25 19.95 -2.37
N GLY A 87 6.81 20.57 -3.42
CA GLY A 87 8.17 20.38 -3.87
C GLY A 87 8.38 19.10 -4.69
N GLU A 88 9.33 19.18 -5.63
CA GLU A 88 9.62 18.14 -6.62
C GLU A 88 10.12 16.81 -6.00
N THR A 89 10.70 16.89 -4.80
CA THR A 89 11.23 15.73 -4.07
C THR A 89 10.19 15.05 -3.17
N SER A 90 9.00 15.64 -3.02
CA SER A 90 7.91 14.99 -2.30
C SER A 90 7.35 13.81 -3.08
N ILE A 91 6.74 12.86 -2.38
CA ILE A 91 6.10 11.72 -3.06
C ILE A 91 5.00 12.16 -4.03
N ILE A 92 4.31 13.28 -3.76
CA ILE A 92 3.33 13.83 -4.70
C ILE A 92 4.03 14.44 -5.91
N GLY A 93 5.11 15.20 -5.69
CA GLY A 93 5.92 15.82 -6.76
C GLY A 93 6.50 14.79 -7.74
N VAL A 94 7.06 13.68 -7.24
CA VAL A 94 7.62 12.63 -8.12
C VAL A 94 6.55 11.90 -8.93
N PHE A 95 5.35 11.72 -8.38
CA PHE A 95 4.22 11.14 -9.13
C PHE A 95 3.66 12.12 -10.16
N GLN A 96 3.60 13.42 -9.85
CA GLN A 96 3.26 14.48 -10.80
C GLN A 96 4.28 14.59 -11.94
N ALA A 97 5.56 14.34 -11.66
CA ALA A 97 6.64 14.32 -12.64
C ALA A 97 6.70 13.01 -13.47
N GLY A 98 5.83 12.04 -13.20
CA GLY A 98 5.77 10.77 -13.93
C GLY A 98 6.90 9.76 -13.62
N ILE A 99 7.69 10.01 -12.58
CA ILE A 99 8.83 9.15 -12.16
C ILE A 99 8.57 8.39 -10.86
N GLY A 100 7.38 8.55 -10.26
CA GLY A 100 7.05 8.01 -8.94
C GLY A 100 7.29 6.51 -8.79
N ILE A 101 6.82 5.68 -9.73
CA ILE A 101 6.95 4.21 -9.65
C ILE A 101 8.41 3.76 -9.55
N GLY A 102 9.31 4.38 -10.30
CA GLY A 102 10.74 4.06 -10.29
C GLY A 102 11.50 4.62 -9.08
N SER A 103 10.84 5.43 -8.25
CA SER A 103 11.44 6.15 -7.11
C SER A 103 11.10 5.53 -5.75
N LEU A 104 10.36 4.41 -5.71
CA LEU A 104 9.91 3.73 -4.48
C LEU A 104 10.81 2.56 -4.03
#